data_AF-A0A2T6KEZ2-F1
#
_entry.id   AF-A0A2T6KEZ2-F1
#
_cell.length_a   1.000
_cell.length_b   1.000
_cell.length_c   1.000
_cell.angle_alpha   90.00
_cell.angle_beta   90.00
_cell.angle_gamma   90.00
#
_symmetry.space_group_name_H-M   'P 1'
#
loop_
_entity.id
_entity.type
_entity.pdbx_description
1 polymer ?
#
loop_
_entity_poly.entity_id
_entity_poly.type
_entity_poly.pdbx_seq_one_letter_code
_entity_poly.pdbx_strand_id
1 'polypeptide(L)' 'MEQFDDMLTPREWCKKLQKSGAIISERALRTKAREHGQFYALGRAMMLSADHVEKLLTLDAANSKRAD' A
#
# COMPACT_ATOMS: atom_id res chain seq x y z
N MET A 1 -16.22 5.68 16.32
CA MET A 1 -15.85 6.83 15.46
C MET A 1 -14.86 6.27 14.46
N GLU A 2 -15.14 6.36 13.16
CA GLU A 2 -14.48 5.55 12.12
C GLU A 2 -12.97 5.83 12.04
N GLN A 3 -12.17 4.74 11.99
CA GLN A 3 -10.71 4.68 12.06
C GLN A 3 -10.01 5.24 10.80
N PHE A 4 -10.28 6.49 10.42
CA PHE A 4 -9.60 7.13 9.29
C PHE A 4 -8.31 7.87 9.68
N ASP A 5 -8.09 8.16 10.96
CA ASP A 5 -6.93 8.95 11.43
C ASP A 5 -5.58 8.31 11.06
N ASP A 6 -5.52 6.98 10.98
CA ASP A 6 -4.29 6.25 10.65
C ASP A 6 -4.21 5.79 9.17
N MET A 7 -5.16 6.24 8.33
CA MET A 7 -5.14 5.93 6.91
C MET A 7 -4.45 7.03 6.13
N LEU A 8 -3.58 6.63 5.20
CA LEU A 8 -2.84 7.55 4.35
C LEU A 8 -3.11 7.27 2.87
N THR A 9 -2.97 8.29 2.04
CA THR A 9 -3.01 8.13 0.59
C THR A 9 -1.80 7.34 0.09
N PRO A 10 -1.88 6.70 -1.10
CA PRO A 10 -0.73 6.06 -1.73
C PRO A 10 0.50 6.98 -1.83
N ARG A 11 0.30 8.27 -2.12
CA ARG A 11 1.38 9.25 -2.20
C ARG A 11 2.10 9.42 -0.86
N GLU A 12 1.35 9.48 0.24
CA GLU A 12 1.90 9.63 1.59
C GLU A 12 2.62 8.36 2.04
N TRP A 13 2.08 7.20 1.72
CA TRP A 13 2.76 5.92 1.96
C TRP A 13 4.09 5.82 1.22
N CYS A 14 4.16 6.22 -0.05
CA CYS A 14 5.42 6.27 -0.78
C CYS A 14 6.46 7.14 -0.06
N LYS A 15 6.07 8.33 0.43
CA LYS A 15 6.97 9.19 1.21
C LYS A 15 7.40 8.53 2.52
N LYS A 16 6.48 7.87 3.22
CA LYS A 16 6.74 7.20 4.50
C LYS A 16 7.70 6.01 4.32
N LEU A 17 7.45 5.17 3.32
CA LEU A 17 8.29 4.01 2.99
C LEU A 17 9.68 4.41 2.49
N GLN A 18 9.77 5.49 1.72
CA GLN A 18 11.06 6.02 1.27
C GLN A 18 11.96 6.42 2.44
N LYS A 19 11.41 6.98 3.53
CA LYS A 19 12.17 7.26 4.76
C LYS A 19 12.73 6.00 5.43
N SER A 20 12.08 4.86 5.24
CA SER A 20 12.52 3.55 5.73
C SER A 20 13.41 2.80 4.72
N GLY A 21 13.78 3.41 3.60
CA GLY A 21 14.62 2.81 2.56
C GLY A 21 13.87 1.98 1.52
N ALA A 22 12.55 1.83 1.63
CA ALA A 22 11.73 1.10 0.67
C ALA A 22 11.31 2.03 -0.48
N ILE A 23 11.73 1.70 -1.71
CA ILE A 23 11.41 2.47 -2.92
C ILE A 23 10.26 1.79 -3.67
N ILE A 24 9.06 2.35 -3.54
CA ILE A 24 7.89 1.95 -4.32
C ILE A 24 7.23 3.18 -4.95
N SER A 25 6.88 3.08 -6.24
CA SER A 25 6.17 4.16 -6.92
C SER A 25 4.69 4.17 -6.53
N GLU A 26 4.08 5.36 -6.53
CA GLU A 26 2.65 5.50 -6.21
C GLU A 26 1.77 4.71 -7.18
N ARG A 27 2.17 4.65 -8.47
CA ARG A 27 1.47 3.84 -9.47
C ARG A 27 1.50 2.36 -9.10
N ALA A 28 2.68 1.82 -8.78
CA ALA A 28 2.82 0.41 -8.40
C ALA A 28 2.00 0.10 -7.13
N LEU A 29 2.07 0.96 -6.12
CA LEU A 29 1.30 0.79 -4.89
C LEU A 29 -0.22 0.79 -5.16
N ARG A 30 -0.72 1.71 -5.99
CA ARG A 30 -2.14 1.77 -6.38
C ARG A 30 -2.58 0.57 -7.20
N THR A 31 -1.75 0.07 -8.10
CA THR A 31 -2.05 -1.11 -8.91
C THR A 31 -2.16 -2.34 -8.02
N LYS A 32 -1.14 -2.59 -7.18
CA LYS A 32 -1.13 -3.72 -6.24
C LYS A 32 -2.30 -3.67 -5.25
N ALA A 33 -2.58 -2.49 -4.69
CA ALA A 33 -3.72 -2.29 -3.80
C ALA A 33 -5.05 -2.72 -4.46
N ARG A 34 -5.25 -2.38 -5.73
CA ARG A 34 -6.44 -2.80 -6.49
C ARG A 34 -6.45 -4.29 -6.80
N GLU A 35 -5.32 -4.84 -7.26
CA GLU A 35 -5.18 -6.26 -7.60
C GLU A 35 -5.49 -7.18 -6.43
N HIS A 36 -5.11 -6.76 -5.22
CA HIS A 36 -5.29 -7.55 -3.99
C HIS A 36 -6.46 -7.09 -3.10
N GLY A 37 -7.24 -6.11 -3.54
CA GLY A 37 -8.37 -5.55 -2.77
C GLY A 37 -7.97 -4.92 -1.43
N GLN A 38 -6.71 -4.51 -1.27
CA GLN A 38 -6.16 -3.95 -0.02
C GLN A 38 -6.23 -2.42 -0.04
N PHE A 39 -7.43 -1.85 0.02
CA PHE A 39 -7.63 -0.41 0.09
C PHE A 39 -9.03 -0.04 0.57
N TYR A 40 -9.17 1.20 1.06
CA TYR A 40 -10.45 1.86 1.24
C TYR A 40 -10.69 2.86 0.11
N ALA A 41 -11.86 2.77 -0.53
CA ALA A 41 -12.31 3.75 -1.50
C ALA A 41 -13.10 4.85 -0.78
N LEU A 42 -12.63 6.10 -0.89
CA LEU A 42 -13.33 7.28 -0.41
C LEU A 42 -13.69 8.15 -1.61
N GLY A 43 -14.81 7.80 -2.26
CA GLY A 43 -15.18 8.37 -3.56
C GLY A 43 -14.12 8.10 -4.62
N ARG A 44 -13.42 9.14 -5.08
CA ARG A 44 -12.30 9.02 -6.04
C ARG A 44 -10.95 8.82 -5.37
N ALA A 45 -10.86 9.00 -4.06
CA ALA A 45 -9.64 8.83 -3.29
C ALA A 45 -9.45 7.37 -2.89
N MET A 46 -8.19 6.97 -2.76
CA MET A 46 -7.77 5.69 -2.21
C MET A 46 -7.03 5.95 -0.91
N MET A 47 -7.41 5.22 0.13
CA MET A 47 -6.79 5.27 1.45
C MET A 47 -6.24 3.89 1.80
N LEU A 48 -5.07 3.87 2.42
CA LEU A 48 -4.38 2.66 2.84
C LEU A 48 -4.07 2.78 4.33
N SER A 49 -4.48 1.77 5.11
CA SER A 49 -4.02 1.58 6.47
C SER A 49 -2.64 0.92 6.48
N ALA A 50 -2.00 0.84 7.65
CA ALA A 50 -0.75 0.10 7.80
C ALA A 50 -0.91 -1.38 7.45
N ASP A 51 -2.02 -2.01 7.86
CA ASP A 51 -2.34 -3.41 7.57
C ASP A 51 -2.45 -3.69 6.07
N HIS A 52 -3.08 -2.79 5.30
CA HIS A 52 -3.12 -2.91 3.85
C HIS A 52 -1.73 -2.92 3.24
N VAL A 53 -0.85 -2.01 3.66
CA VAL A 53 0.50 -1.92 3.13
C VAL A 53 1.34 -3.13 3.52
N GLU A 54 1.24 -3.60 4.76
CA GLU A 54 1.96 -4.79 5.22
C GLU A 54 1.54 -6.04 4.42
N LYS A 55 0.24 -6.23 4.18
CA LYS A 55 -0.26 -7.33 3.34
C LYS A 55 0.28 -7.23 1.91
N LEU A 56 0.26 -6.04 1.32
CA LEU A 56 0.77 -5.81 -0.05
C LEU A 56 2.27 -6.12 -0.17
N LEU A 57 3.08 -5.70 0.80
CA LEU A 57 4.52 -5.96 0.81
C LEU A 57 4.83 -7.43 1.09
N THR A 58 4.05 -8.10 1.94
CA THR A 58 4.19 -9.54 2.21
C THR A 58 3.91 -10.37 0.97
N LEU A 59 2.85 -10.02 0.22
CA LEU A 59 2.50 -10.69 -1.04
C LEU A 59 3.61 -10.51 -2.09
N ASP A 60 4.22 -9.33 -2.15
CA ASP A 60 5.34 -9.03 -3.06
C ASP A 60 6.59 -9.87 -2.73
N ALA A 61 6.94 -9.95 -1.44
CA ALA A 61 8.04 -10.78 -0.97
C ALA A 61 7.82 -12.28 -1.26
N ALA A 62 6.58 -12.75 -1.13
CA ALA A 62 6.21 -14.13 -1.47
C ALA A 62 6.30 -14.41 -2.97
N ASN A 63 5.95 -13.43 -3.82
CA ASN A 63 6.03 -13.57 -5.26
C ASN A 63 7.49 -13.53 -5.77
N SER A 64 8.34 -12.69 -5.16
CA SER A 64 9.78 -12.63 -5.49
C SER A 64 10.53 -13.92 -5.18
N LYS A 65 10.11 -14.68 -4.15
CA LYS A 65 10.75 -15.96 -3.77
C LYS A 65 10.37 -17.14 -4.68
N ARG A 66 9.41 -16.98 -5.58
CA ARG A 66 8.99 -18.04 -6.54
C ARG A 66 9.65 -17.90 -7.91
N ALA A 67 10.40 -16.81 -8.13
CA ALA A 67 11.07 -16.51 -9.39
C ALA A 67 12.59 -16.81 -9.35
N ASP A 68 13.07 -17.38 -8.25
CA ASP A 68 14.42 -17.93 -8.02
C ASP A 68 14.28 -19.46 -7.85
#